data_AF-A0A067NZW7-F1
#
_entry.id   AF-A0A067NZW7-F1
#
_cell.length_a   1.000
_cell.length_b   1.000
_cell.length_c   1.000
_cell.angle_alpha   90.00
_cell.angle_beta   90.00
_cell.angle_gamma   90.00
#
_symmetry.space_group_name_H-M   'P 1'
#
loop_
_entity.id
_entity.type
_entity.pdbx_description
1 polymer ?
#
loop_
_entity_poly.entity_id
_entity_poly.type
_entity_poly.pdbx_seq_one_letter_code
_entity_poly.pdbx_strand_id
1 'polypeptide(L)'
;MDPTAVSTIAQGTLVTSAISAFVTGLNGIWRRHPNYGILAGAAAMNSGLTAFTFFGIREFAISPLLVSSLSTKEYQRRRRALEPLSSDISEQSPVSWGDLRRQRLLDSAVSGALTAGSLRALKTGPKGILSGAVAGAAVCAILQYSYNEIGVQRLKYITRPRSSQSKPTIPADDNTSVFERVLSSLGIDRVPDDKYLIMLKDRREKHLRRIQELEAQIAQEESLGTDEEQLK
;
A
#
# COMPACT_ATOMS: atom_id res chain seq x y z
N MET A 1 -7.22 2.12 22.19
CA MET A 1 -7.10 1.22 21.02
C MET A 1 -7.23 2.06 19.78
N ASP A 2 -6.40 1.80 18.76
CA ASP A 2 -6.54 2.45 17.46
C ASP A 2 -7.89 2.04 16.83
N PRO A 3 -8.81 2.96 16.53
CA PRO A 3 -10.09 2.62 15.89
C PRO A 3 -9.91 2.05 14.49
N THR A 4 -8.74 2.29 13.87
CA THR A 4 -8.36 1.79 12.54
C THR A 4 -7.76 0.38 12.57
N ALA A 5 -7.56 -0.21 13.74
CA ALA A 5 -6.95 -1.55 13.85
C ALA A 5 -7.81 -2.62 13.15
N VAL A 6 -9.13 -2.61 13.39
CA VAL A 6 -10.04 -3.61 12.81
C VAL A 6 -10.08 -3.51 11.29
N SER A 7 -10.16 -2.29 10.74
CA SER A 7 -10.15 -2.10 9.29
C SER A 7 -8.82 -2.51 8.67
N THR A 8 -7.70 -2.23 9.34
CA THR A 8 -6.36 -2.63 8.89
C THR A 8 -6.22 -4.16 8.84
N ILE A 9 -6.70 -4.86 9.87
CA ILE A 9 -6.69 -6.33 9.91
C ILE A 9 -7.55 -6.90 8.79
N ALA A 10 -8.77 -6.39 8.60
CA ALA A 10 -9.68 -6.87 7.57
C ALA A 10 -9.11 -6.65 6.16
N GLN A 11 -8.61 -5.44 5.87
CA GLN A 11 -8.00 -5.11 4.57
C GLN A 11 -6.75 -5.94 4.31
N GLY A 12 -5.84 -6.04 5.29
CA GLY A 12 -4.62 -6.83 5.17
C GLY A 12 -4.91 -8.31 4.92
N THR A 13 -5.92 -8.86 5.60
CA THR A 13 -6.36 -10.25 5.44
C THR A 13 -6.93 -10.49 4.04
N LEU A 14 -7.82 -9.61 3.57
CA LEU A 14 -8.46 -9.72 2.26
C LEU A 14 -7.44 -9.60 1.12
N VAL A 15 -6.54 -8.62 1.20
CA VAL A 15 -5.50 -8.43 0.17
C VAL A 15 -4.56 -9.64 0.13
N THR A 16 -4.14 -10.15 1.29
CA THR A 16 -3.24 -11.31 1.35
C THR A 16 -3.90 -12.58 0.80
N SER A 17 -5.16 -12.84 1.16
CA SER A 17 -5.89 -14.00 0.66
C SER A 17 -6.12 -13.91 -0.85
N ALA A 18 -6.48 -12.73 -1.37
CA ALA A 18 -6.68 -12.51 -2.79
C ALA A 18 -5.38 -12.71 -3.59
N ILE A 19 -4.25 -12.15 -3.13
CA ILE A 19 -2.94 -12.33 -3.79
C ILE A 19 -2.53 -13.80 -3.78
N SER A 20 -2.69 -14.49 -2.65
CA SER A 20 -2.36 -15.91 -2.52
C SER A 20 -3.20 -16.79 -3.46
N ALA A 21 -4.51 -16.52 -3.53
CA ALA A 21 -5.43 -17.20 -4.44
C ALA A 21 -5.02 -16.97 -5.89
N PHE A 22 -4.71 -15.73 -6.25
CA PHE A 22 -4.31 -15.34 -7.61
C PHE A 22 -3.01 -16.02 -8.02
N VAL A 23 -1.96 -15.93 -7.21
CA VAL A 23 -0.64 -16.53 -7.50
C VAL A 23 -0.76 -18.06 -7.58
N THR A 24 -1.50 -18.68 -6.66
CA THR A 24 -1.70 -20.13 -6.67
C THR A 24 -2.52 -20.59 -7.87
N GLY A 25 -3.57 -19.84 -8.24
CA GLY A 25 -4.38 -20.09 -9.43
C GLY A 25 -3.54 -20.01 -10.71
N LEU A 26 -2.75 -18.95 -10.86
CA LEU A 26 -1.86 -18.76 -12.01
C LEU A 26 -0.82 -19.89 -12.11
N ASN A 27 -0.23 -20.28 -10.99
CA ASN A 27 0.70 -21.41 -10.93
C ASN A 27 0.01 -22.74 -11.30
N GLY A 28 -1.20 -22.96 -10.79
CA GLY A 28 -2.02 -24.13 -11.10
C GLY A 28 -2.36 -24.25 -12.59
N ILE A 29 -2.73 -23.12 -13.23
CA ILE A 29 -2.97 -23.04 -14.67
C ILE A 29 -1.69 -23.34 -15.46
N TRP A 30 -0.58 -22.68 -15.10
CA TRP A 30 0.71 -22.90 -15.75
C TRP A 30 1.10 -24.38 -15.70
N ARG A 31 0.99 -25.00 -14.53
CA ARG A 31 1.35 -26.42 -14.32
C ARG A 31 0.28 -27.41 -14.80
N ARG A 32 -0.81 -26.93 -15.42
CA ARG A 32 -1.93 -27.75 -15.91
C ARG A 32 -2.53 -28.67 -14.84
N HIS A 33 -2.66 -28.19 -13.59
CA HIS A 33 -3.33 -28.95 -12.55
C HIS A 33 -4.85 -29.02 -12.84
N PRO A 34 -5.49 -30.20 -12.76
CA PRO A 34 -6.90 -30.35 -13.13
C PRO A 34 -7.88 -29.60 -12.21
N ASN A 35 -7.45 -29.28 -10.98
CA ASN A 35 -8.29 -28.66 -9.94
C ASN A 35 -7.72 -27.31 -9.44
N TYR A 36 -7.21 -26.48 -10.35
CA TYR A 36 -6.57 -25.20 -9.98
C TYR A 36 -7.49 -24.25 -9.18
N GLY A 37 -8.81 -24.29 -9.42
CA GLY A 37 -9.79 -23.47 -8.68
C GLY A 37 -9.89 -23.85 -7.20
N ILE A 38 -9.98 -25.15 -6.89
CA ILE A 38 -10.01 -25.65 -5.50
C ILE A 38 -8.69 -25.33 -4.80
N LEU A 39 -7.57 -25.51 -5.51
CA LEU A 39 -6.24 -25.18 -4.98
C LEU A 39 -6.11 -23.69 -4.63
N ALA A 40 -6.56 -22.80 -5.52
CA ALA A 40 -6.58 -21.36 -5.28
C ALA A 40 -7.48 -20.99 -4.09
N GLY A 41 -8.67 -21.59 -3.97
CA GLY A 41 -9.57 -21.38 -2.84
C GLY A 41 -8.96 -21.83 -1.51
N ALA A 42 -8.36 -23.02 -1.47
CA ALA A 42 -7.66 -23.52 -0.28
C ALA A 42 -6.48 -22.62 0.11
N ALA A 43 -5.71 -22.14 -0.87
CA ALA A 43 -4.64 -21.17 -0.64
C ALA A 43 -5.17 -19.84 -0.08
N ALA A 44 -6.30 -19.35 -0.60
CA ALA A 44 -6.97 -18.14 -0.10
C ALA A 44 -7.36 -18.29 1.38
N MET A 45 -8.01 -19.40 1.75
CA MET A 45 -8.43 -19.64 3.13
C MET A 45 -7.24 -19.79 4.09
N ASN A 46 -6.25 -20.61 3.72
CA ASN A 46 -5.08 -20.86 4.57
C ASN A 46 -4.24 -19.59 4.77
N SER A 47 -4.03 -18.83 3.70
CA SER A 47 -3.32 -17.54 3.78
C SER A 47 -4.14 -16.47 4.50
N GLY A 48 -5.47 -16.44 4.32
CA GLY A 48 -6.36 -15.54 5.03
C GLY A 48 -6.33 -15.76 6.54
N LEU A 49 -6.42 -17.00 7.01
CA LEU A 49 -6.31 -17.31 8.43
C LEU A 49 -4.92 -16.95 8.99
N THR A 50 -3.86 -17.21 8.22
CA THR A 50 -2.49 -16.84 8.59
C THR A 50 -2.31 -15.32 8.64
N ALA A 51 -2.87 -14.59 7.68
CA ALA A 51 -2.83 -13.13 7.65
C ALA A 51 -3.64 -12.53 8.81
N PHE A 52 -4.83 -13.06 9.09
CA PHE A 52 -5.67 -12.61 10.20
C PHE A 52 -4.94 -12.76 11.53
N THR A 53 -4.31 -13.92 11.77
CA THR A 53 -3.51 -14.14 12.99
C THR A 53 -2.30 -13.21 13.06
N PHE A 54 -1.55 -13.05 11.97
CA PHE A 54 -0.45 -12.08 11.88
C PHE A 54 -0.89 -10.65 12.21
N PHE A 55 -1.85 -10.10 11.46
CA PHE A 55 -2.32 -8.73 11.65
C PHE A 55 -2.99 -8.54 13.01
N GLY A 56 -3.73 -9.54 13.51
CA GLY A 56 -4.33 -9.52 14.85
C GLY A 56 -3.27 -9.41 15.94
N ILE A 57 -2.25 -10.28 15.92
CA ILE A 57 -1.13 -10.24 16.88
C ILE A 57 -0.38 -8.90 16.76
N ARG A 58 -0.14 -8.43 15.52
CA ARG A 58 0.57 -7.17 15.26
C ARG A 58 -0.15 -5.97 15.86
N GLU A 59 -1.44 -5.82 15.60
CA GLU A 59 -2.19 -4.60 15.98
C GLU A 59 -2.69 -4.65 17.43
N PHE A 60 -3.04 -5.83 17.97
CA PHE A 60 -3.59 -5.92 19.33
C PHE A 60 -2.58 -6.26 20.42
N ALA A 61 -1.53 -7.03 20.12
CA ALA A 61 -0.54 -7.40 21.13
C ALA A 61 0.74 -6.58 20.98
N ILE A 62 1.34 -6.61 19.78
CA ILE A 62 2.69 -6.10 19.57
C ILE A 62 2.72 -4.57 19.48
N SER A 63 1.86 -3.96 18.66
CA SER A 63 1.89 -2.50 18.45
C SER A 63 1.69 -1.73 19.75
N PRO A 64 0.71 -2.06 20.63
CA PRO A 64 0.55 -1.38 21.92
C PRO A 64 1.74 -1.62 22.85
N LEU A 65 2.29 -2.84 22.87
CA LEU A 65 3.44 -3.19 23.70
C LEU A 65 4.72 -2.45 23.28
N LEU A 66 4.96 -2.31 21.98
CA LEU A 66 6.14 -1.60 21.47
C LEU A 66 5.97 -0.08 21.65
N VAL A 67 4.76 0.45 21.42
CA VAL A 67 4.46 1.87 21.68
C VAL A 67 4.64 2.21 23.15
N SER A 68 4.35 1.30 24.09
CA SER A 68 4.52 1.54 25.52
C SER A 68 5.95 1.33 26.02
N SER A 69 6.67 0.33 25.49
CA SER A 69 8.01 -0.06 25.98
C SER A 69 9.18 0.67 25.31
N LEU A 70 9.11 1.00 24.02
CA LEU A 70 10.22 1.60 23.29
C LEU A 70 10.16 3.14 23.34
N SER A 71 11.27 3.74 23.76
CA SER A 71 11.46 5.20 23.81
C SER A 71 11.99 5.80 22.49
N THR A 72 12.00 5.03 21.40
CA THR A 72 12.47 5.54 20.10
C THR A 72 11.60 6.69 19.61
N LYS A 73 12.21 7.67 18.94
CA LYS A 73 11.52 8.86 18.39
C LYS A 73 10.26 8.50 17.59
N GLU A 74 10.28 7.39 16.83
CA GLU A 74 9.14 6.89 16.07
C GLU A 74 7.94 6.51 16.96
N TYR A 75 8.18 5.73 18.03
CA TYR A 75 7.13 5.31 18.96
C TYR A 75 6.65 6.44 19.85
N GLN A 76 7.53 7.38 20.21
CA GLN A 76 7.15 8.60 20.91
C GLN A 76 6.18 9.44 20.07
N ARG A 77 6.46 9.63 18.76
CA ARG A 77 5.54 10.31 17.84
C ARG A 77 4.20 9.59 17.76
N ARG A 78 4.20 8.26 17.63
CA ARG A 78 2.97 7.45 17.58
C ARG A 78 2.18 7.55 18.87
N ARG A 79 2.84 7.59 20.03
CA ARG A 79 2.22 7.81 21.34
C ARG A 79 1.54 9.18 21.42
N ARG A 80 2.22 10.25 20.99
CA ARG A 80 1.65 11.61 20.94
C ARG A 80 0.45 11.70 19.99
N ALA A 81 0.50 11.02 18.84
CA ALA A 81 -0.62 10.98 17.89
C ALA A 81 -1.88 10.27 18.45
N LEU A 82 -1.71 9.45 19.49
CA LEU A 82 -2.81 8.76 20.18
C LEU A 82 -3.35 9.56 21.37
N GLU A 83 -2.63 10.60 21.84
CA GLU A 83 -3.09 11.46 22.94
C GLU A 83 -4.05 12.53 22.39
N PRO A 84 -5.34 12.47 22.72
CA PRO A 84 -6.38 13.32 22.11
C PRO A 84 -6.35 14.80 22.53
N LEU A 85 -5.32 15.25 23.27
CA LEU A 85 -5.34 16.55 23.96
C LEU A 85 -4.21 17.53 23.59
N SER A 86 -3.28 17.18 22.68
CA SER A 86 -2.19 18.09 22.31
C SER A 86 -2.54 18.91 21.07
N SER A 87 -3.20 20.05 21.30
CA SER A 87 -3.50 21.10 20.31
C SER A 87 -2.26 21.86 19.80
N ASP A 88 -1.05 21.50 20.24
CA ASP A 88 0.20 22.07 19.73
C ASP A 88 0.65 21.34 18.46
N ILE A 89 0.03 21.73 17.34
CA ILE A 89 0.41 21.34 15.97
C ILE A 89 1.84 21.84 15.63
N SER A 90 2.41 22.76 16.41
CA SER A 90 3.61 23.53 16.04
C SER A 90 4.97 22.87 16.35
N GLU A 91 5.05 21.78 17.13
CA GLU A 91 6.34 21.12 17.45
C GLU A 91 6.49 19.72 16.84
N GLN A 92 5.88 19.47 15.68
CA GLN A 92 6.21 18.25 14.95
C GLN A 92 7.60 18.37 14.34
N SER A 93 8.59 17.84 15.06
CA SER A 93 9.95 17.66 14.54
C SER A 93 9.87 17.09 13.11
N PRO A 94 10.62 17.64 12.13
CA PRO A 94 10.53 17.20 10.75
C PRO A 94 10.68 15.67 10.67
N VAL A 95 9.77 15.02 9.96
CA VAL A 95 9.82 13.58 9.76
C VAL A 95 11.01 13.31 8.84
N SER A 96 12.04 12.62 9.36
CA SER A 96 13.17 12.21 8.54
C SER A 96 12.71 11.15 7.53
N TRP A 97 13.22 11.22 6.31
CA TRP A 97 13.01 10.17 5.32
C TRP A 97 13.45 8.78 5.81
N GLY A 98 14.45 8.74 6.70
CA GLY A 98 14.89 7.50 7.34
C GLY A 98 13.81 6.89 8.24
N ASP A 99 13.08 7.73 8.99
CA ASP A 99 12.01 7.31 9.90
C ASP A 99 10.83 6.74 9.10
N LEU A 100 10.51 7.34 7.95
CA LEU A 100 9.46 6.83 7.05
C LEU A 100 9.77 5.43 6.51
N ARG A 101 11.05 5.13 6.23
CA ARG A 101 11.46 3.81 5.72
C ARG A 101 11.35 2.71 6.77
N ARG A 102 11.56 3.05 8.04
CA ARG A 102 11.59 2.09 9.16
C ARG A 102 10.24 1.97 9.88
N GLN A 103 9.27 2.77 9.48
CA GLN A 103 7.94 2.80 10.08
C GLN A 103 7.30 1.41 10.17
N ARG A 104 6.95 0.98 11.39
CA ARG A 104 6.33 -0.32 11.73
C ARG A 104 7.11 -1.57 11.26
N LEU A 105 8.40 -1.44 10.95
CA LEU A 105 9.23 -2.56 10.51
C LEU A 105 9.41 -3.57 11.65
N LEU A 106 9.68 -3.09 12.87
CA LEU A 106 9.84 -3.94 14.05
C LEU A 106 8.51 -4.63 14.43
N ASP A 107 7.39 -3.90 14.46
CA ASP A 107 6.05 -4.47 14.70
C ASP A 107 5.79 -5.69 13.77
N SER A 108 6.13 -5.52 12.49
CA SER A 108 5.96 -6.56 11.45
C SER A 108 6.91 -7.73 11.63
N ALA A 109 8.17 -7.46 11.97
CA ALA A 109 9.19 -8.48 12.17
C ALA A 109 8.84 -9.36 13.38
N VAL A 110 8.49 -8.75 14.53
CA VAL A 110 8.12 -9.48 15.74
C VAL A 110 6.83 -10.27 15.53
N SER A 111 5.83 -9.67 14.88
CA SER A 111 4.59 -10.38 14.55
C SER A 111 4.85 -11.57 13.63
N GLY A 112 5.67 -11.37 12.60
CA GLY A 112 6.05 -12.42 11.66
C GLY A 112 6.80 -13.55 12.35
N ALA A 113 7.68 -13.22 13.29
CA ALA A 113 8.39 -14.20 14.10
C ALA A 113 7.42 -15.05 14.93
N LEU A 114 6.47 -14.42 15.64
CA LEU A 114 5.50 -15.14 16.46
C LEU A 114 4.57 -16.00 15.62
N THR A 115 4.00 -15.46 14.53
CA THR A 115 3.09 -16.21 13.66
C THR A 115 3.79 -17.38 12.98
N ALA A 116 4.92 -17.14 12.31
CA ALA A 116 5.63 -18.20 11.58
C ALA A 116 6.29 -19.21 12.52
N GLY A 117 6.80 -18.76 13.67
CA GLY A 117 7.33 -19.64 14.71
C GLY A 117 6.25 -20.57 15.26
N SER A 118 5.06 -20.04 15.57
CA SER A 118 3.92 -20.83 16.06
C SER A 118 3.43 -21.83 15.01
N LEU A 119 3.27 -21.38 13.77
CA LEU A 119 2.84 -22.26 12.67
C LEU A 119 3.85 -23.39 12.42
N ARG A 120 5.15 -23.10 12.51
CA ARG A 120 6.21 -24.10 12.37
C ARG A 120 6.26 -25.05 13.56
N ALA A 121 5.97 -24.56 14.77
CA ALA A 121 5.84 -25.37 15.99
C ALA A 121 4.76 -26.44 15.82
N LEU A 122 3.59 -26.05 15.32
CA LEU A 122 2.46 -26.96 15.11
C LEU A 122 2.77 -28.03 14.08
N LYS A 123 3.54 -27.70 13.03
CA LYS A 123 3.86 -28.64 11.95
C LYS A 123 5.03 -29.57 12.24
N THR A 124 6.09 -29.06 12.87
CA THR A 124 7.40 -29.76 13.01
C THR A 124 7.80 -29.98 14.47
N GLY A 125 6.96 -29.56 15.42
CA GLY A 125 7.27 -29.58 16.85
C GLY A 125 8.15 -28.40 17.30
N PRO A 126 8.55 -28.37 18.59
CA PRO A 126 9.20 -27.21 19.22
C PRO A 126 10.56 -26.86 18.60
N LYS A 127 11.27 -27.86 18.05
CA LYS A 127 12.57 -27.65 17.37
C LYS A 127 12.44 -26.75 16.13
N GLY A 128 11.25 -26.67 15.53
CA GLY A 128 10.99 -25.84 14.36
C GLY A 128 10.76 -24.35 14.68
N ILE A 129 10.45 -23.99 15.93
CA ILE A 129 10.02 -22.64 16.31
C ILE A 129 11.05 -21.60 15.90
N LEU A 130 12.33 -21.80 16.26
CA LEU A 130 13.38 -20.82 16.02
C LEU A 130 13.57 -20.56 14.51
N SER A 131 13.63 -21.62 13.71
CA SER A 131 13.78 -21.49 12.25
C SER A 131 12.58 -20.78 11.60
N GLY A 132 11.36 -21.09 12.06
CA GLY A 132 10.15 -20.45 11.58
C GLY A 132 10.09 -18.98 11.98
N ALA A 133 10.46 -18.66 13.22
CA ALA A 133 10.47 -17.30 13.73
C ALA A 133 11.47 -16.41 12.99
N VAL A 134 12.71 -16.87 12.78
CA VAL A 134 13.74 -16.10 12.05
C VAL A 134 13.32 -15.88 10.60
N ALA A 135 12.84 -16.93 9.92
CA ALA A 135 12.38 -16.80 8.53
C ALA A 135 11.18 -15.85 8.42
N GLY A 136 10.18 -15.99 9.31
CA GLY A 136 9.01 -15.12 9.33
C GLY A 136 9.37 -13.66 9.60
N ALA A 137 10.24 -13.41 10.58
CA ALA A 137 10.71 -12.06 10.88
C ALA A 137 11.43 -11.42 9.69
N ALA A 138 12.33 -12.16 9.03
CA ALA A 138 13.07 -11.67 7.87
C ALA A 138 12.14 -11.34 6.68
N VAL A 139 11.24 -12.26 6.33
CA VAL A 139 10.28 -12.07 5.25
C VAL A 139 9.39 -10.85 5.54
N CYS A 140 8.79 -10.77 6.73
CA CYS A 140 7.94 -9.64 7.09
C CYS A 140 8.70 -8.30 7.14
N ALA A 141 9.96 -8.28 7.59
CA ALA A 141 10.78 -7.08 7.58
C ALA A 141 11.07 -6.60 6.15
N ILE A 142 11.42 -7.51 5.23
CA ILE A 142 11.69 -7.18 3.82
C ILE A 142 10.42 -6.65 3.14
N LEU A 143 9.27 -7.32 3.34
CA LEU A 143 7.99 -6.88 2.78
C LEU A 143 7.59 -5.50 3.31
N GLN A 144 7.68 -5.28 4.62
CA GLN A 144 7.34 -3.99 5.21
C GLN A 144 8.31 -2.88 4.75
N TYR A 145 9.60 -3.17 4.67
CA TYR A 145 10.60 -2.23 4.14
C TYR A 145 10.30 -1.85 2.68
N SER A 146 9.97 -2.83 1.85
CA SER A 146 9.63 -2.62 0.44
C SER A 146 8.39 -1.74 0.28
N TYR A 147 7.34 -2.01 1.07
CA TYR A 147 6.13 -1.18 1.10
C TYR A 147 6.44 0.27 1.49
N ASN A 148 7.27 0.47 2.53
CA ASN A 148 7.66 1.80 2.99
C ASN A 148 8.51 2.54 1.94
N GLU A 149 9.43 1.86 1.26
CA GLU A 149 10.25 2.48 0.21
C GLU A 149 9.39 2.93 -0.98
N ILE A 150 8.42 2.12 -1.41
CA ILE A 150 7.44 2.53 -2.45
C ILE A 150 6.67 3.77 -2.00
N GLY A 151 6.25 3.82 -0.73
CA GLY A 151 5.58 4.99 -0.15
C GLY A 151 6.47 6.24 -0.17
N VAL A 152 7.74 6.11 0.21
CA VAL A 152 8.73 7.19 0.17
C VAL A 152 8.98 7.67 -1.26
N GLN A 153 9.10 6.75 -2.22
CA GLN A 153 9.25 7.11 -3.64
C GLN A 153 8.04 7.89 -4.16
N ARG A 154 6.82 7.44 -3.84
CA ARG A 154 5.60 8.15 -4.19
C ARG A 154 5.57 9.54 -3.55
N LEU A 155 5.92 9.66 -2.27
CA LEU A 155 5.93 10.95 -1.58
C LEU A 155 6.95 11.90 -2.22
N LYS A 156 8.17 11.42 -2.51
CA LYS A 156 9.19 12.18 -3.25
C LYS A 156 8.71 12.62 -4.63
N TYR A 157 7.99 11.75 -5.34
CA TYR A 157 7.42 12.08 -6.65
C TYR A 157 6.38 13.20 -6.57
N ILE A 158 5.53 13.18 -5.54
CA ILE A 158 4.47 14.19 -5.32
C ILE A 158 5.07 15.50 -4.81
N THR A 159 6.05 15.46 -3.90
CA THR A 159 6.64 16.65 -3.30
C THR A 159 7.69 17.33 -4.16
N ARG A 160 8.15 16.69 -5.26
CA ARG A 160 9.08 17.30 -6.19
C ARG A 160 8.42 18.59 -6.75
N PRO A 161 8.93 19.78 -6.40
CA PRO A 161 8.30 21.01 -6.83
C PRO A 161 8.31 21.05 -8.35
N ARG A 162 7.17 21.39 -8.96
CA ARG A 162 7.02 21.57 -10.42
C ARG A 162 7.84 22.75 -10.98
N SER A 163 8.76 23.31 -10.19
CA SER A 163 9.54 24.52 -10.50
C SER A 163 10.56 24.35 -11.62
N SER A 164 10.78 23.13 -12.12
CA SER A 164 11.56 22.86 -13.34
C SER A 164 10.67 22.54 -14.55
N GLN A 165 9.54 23.24 -14.68
CA GLN A 165 8.86 23.42 -15.96
C GLN A 165 9.52 24.53 -16.80
N SER A 166 10.84 24.74 -16.66
CA SER A 166 11.67 25.36 -17.67
C SER A 166 11.99 24.31 -18.73
N LYS A 167 11.63 24.61 -19.99
CA LYS A 167 11.93 23.92 -21.26
C LYS A 167 12.62 22.53 -21.19
N PRO A 168 12.07 21.49 -21.84
CA PRO A 168 12.68 20.17 -21.87
C PRO A 168 14.03 20.23 -22.61
N THR A 169 15.13 20.34 -21.87
CA THR A 169 16.43 19.91 -22.36
C THR A 169 16.52 18.46 -21.96
N ILE A 170 16.36 17.56 -22.92
CA ILE A 170 16.44 16.11 -22.78
C ILE A 170 17.82 15.78 -22.18
N PRO A 171 17.94 15.33 -20.91
CA PRO A 171 19.13 14.63 -20.49
C PRO A 171 18.96 13.18 -20.96
N ALA A 172 19.80 12.77 -21.90
CA ALA A 172 19.98 11.36 -22.23
C ALA A 172 20.65 10.68 -21.02
N ASP A 173 19.85 10.21 -20.07
CA ASP A 173 20.35 9.46 -18.91
C ASP A 173 19.87 8.01 -19.01
N ASP A 174 20.78 7.18 -19.54
CA ASP A 174 20.67 5.76 -19.85
C ASP A 174 20.80 4.88 -18.58
N ASN A 175 20.13 5.27 -17.50
CA ASN A 175 20.09 4.48 -16.27
C ASN A 175 18.78 3.72 -16.22
N THR A 176 18.68 2.67 -17.05
CA THR A 176 17.58 1.69 -16.97
C THR A 176 17.52 1.14 -15.55
N SER A 177 16.46 1.49 -14.82
CA SER A 177 16.25 1.04 -13.46
C SER A 177 16.10 -0.49 -13.48
N VAL A 178 16.65 -1.20 -12.49
CA VAL A 178 16.53 -2.67 -12.38
C VAL A 178 15.06 -3.11 -12.47
N PHE A 179 14.14 -2.25 -12.03
CA PHE A 179 12.70 -2.44 -12.14
C PHE A 179 12.20 -2.47 -13.60
N GLU A 180 12.78 -1.67 -14.50
CA GLU A 180 12.45 -1.66 -15.93
C GLU A 180 12.89 -2.96 -16.61
N ARG A 181 14.04 -3.53 -16.21
CA ARG A 181 14.47 -4.85 -16.73
C ARG A 181 13.54 -5.98 -16.29
N VAL A 182 12.99 -5.88 -15.08
CA VAL A 182 11.99 -6.85 -14.59
C VAL A 182 10.65 -6.66 -15.32
N LEU A 183 10.19 -5.42 -15.48
CA LEU A 183 8.96 -5.11 -16.22
C LEU A 183 9.04 -5.54 -17.69
N SER A 184 10.17 -5.29 -18.35
CA SER A 184 10.37 -5.72 -19.74
C SER A 184 10.42 -7.25 -19.85
N SER A 185 10.96 -7.96 -18.86
CA SER A 185 10.91 -9.43 -18.83
C SER A 185 9.49 -10.00 -18.66
N LEU A 186 8.57 -9.20 -18.11
CA LEU A 186 7.15 -9.53 -17.98
C LEU A 186 6.32 -9.06 -19.18
N GLY A 187 6.96 -8.54 -20.24
CA GLY A 187 6.28 -8.04 -21.44
C GLY A 187 5.53 -6.72 -21.22
N ILE A 188 5.80 -6.02 -20.11
CA ILE A 188 5.22 -4.71 -19.83
C ILE A 188 6.20 -3.67 -20.38
N ASP A 189 6.04 -3.34 -21.66
CA ASP A 189 6.82 -2.28 -22.28
C ASP A 189 6.40 -0.91 -21.73
N ARG A 190 7.40 -0.10 -21.36
CA ARG A 190 7.18 1.29 -20.98
C ARG A 190 6.57 2.01 -22.16
N VAL A 191 5.40 2.63 -21.95
CA VAL A 191 4.78 3.48 -22.97
C VAL A 191 5.77 4.60 -23.31
N PRO A 192 6.22 4.73 -24.57
CA PRO A 192 7.18 5.78 -24.93
C PRO A 192 6.57 7.14 -24.64
N ASP A 193 7.40 8.08 -24.19
CA ASP A 193 6.95 9.37 -23.66
C ASP A 193 6.07 10.14 -24.66
N ASP A 194 6.32 9.99 -25.96
CA ASP A 194 5.49 10.57 -27.03
C ASP A 194 4.05 10.03 -27.03
N LYS A 195 3.89 8.71 -26.87
CA LYS A 195 2.56 8.08 -26.75
C LYS A 195 1.88 8.48 -25.44
N TYR A 196 2.65 8.65 -24.36
CA TYR A 196 2.13 9.10 -23.09
C TYR A 196 1.59 10.54 -23.18
N LEU A 197 2.31 11.43 -23.88
CA LEU A 197 1.86 12.80 -24.13
C LEU A 197 0.59 12.85 -24.98
N ILE A 198 0.47 11.98 -25.99
CA ILE A 198 -0.76 11.85 -26.79
C ILE A 198 -1.92 11.39 -25.91
N MET A 199 -1.72 10.36 -25.08
CA MET A 199 -2.73 9.90 -24.11
C MET A 199 -3.15 10.98 -23.12
N LEU A 200 -2.21 11.80 -22.63
CA LEU A 200 -2.53 12.89 -21.72
C LEU A 200 -3.34 14.00 -22.40
N LYS A 201 -3.01 14.33 -23.66
CA LYS A 201 -3.79 15.31 -24.45
C LYS A 201 -5.22 14.81 -24.68
N ASP A 202 -5.37 13.54 -25.06
CA ASP A 202 -6.68 12.91 -25.27
C ASP A 202 -7.52 12.91 -23.99
N ARG A 203 -6.93 12.52 -22.84
CA ARG A 203 -7.61 12.60 -21.53
C ARG A 203 -8.01 14.02 -21.17
N ARG A 204 -7.13 15.00 -21.41
CA ARG A 204 -7.44 16.43 -21.17
C ARG A 204 -8.63 16.87 -22.02
N GLU A 205 -8.64 16.53 -23.31
CA GLU A 205 -9.73 16.89 -24.22
C GLU A 205 -11.06 16.26 -23.79
N LYS A 206 -11.04 14.99 -23.39
CA LYS A 206 -12.22 14.29 -22.87
C LYS A 206 -12.77 14.95 -21.60
N HIS A 207 -11.90 15.39 -20.69
CA HIS A 207 -12.32 16.12 -19.49
C HIS A 207 -12.86 17.51 -19.82
N LEU A 208 -12.26 18.24 -20.77
CA LEU A 208 -12.76 19.54 -21.20
C LEU A 208 -14.15 19.44 -21.83
N ARG A 209 -14.39 18.42 -22.67
CA ARG A 209 -15.74 18.15 -23.20
C ARG A 209 -16.74 17.88 -22.09
N ARG A 210 -16.35 17.07 -21.08
CA ARG A 210 -17.24 16.79 -19.95
C ARG A 210 -17.55 18.03 -19.11
N ILE A 211 -16.60 18.94 -18.96
CA ILE A 211 -16.82 20.23 -18.28
C ILE A 211 -17.82 21.07 -19.06
N GLN A 212 -17.63 21.21 -20.38
CA GLN A 212 -18.57 21.97 -21.23
C GLN A 212 -19.99 21.41 -21.19
N GLU A 213 -20.15 20.07 -21.21
CA GLU A 213 -21.46 19.42 -21.06
C GLU A 213 -22.13 19.78 -19.73
N LEU A 214 -21.37 19.76 -18.63
CA LEU A 214 -21.88 20.10 -17.30
C LEU A 214 -22.22 21.60 -17.18
N GLU A 215 -21.40 22.48 -17.75
CA GLU A 215 -21.67 23.92 -17.80
C GLU A 215 -22.95 24.23 -18.58
N ALA A 216 -23.22 23.52 -19.68
CA ALA A 216 -24.45 23.67 -20.45
C ALA A 216 -25.69 23.17 -19.68
N GLN A 217 -25.57 22.09 -18.90
CA GLN A 217 -26.66 21.60 -18.05
C GLN A 217 -27.01 22.59 -16.94
N ILE A 218 -25.99 23.14 -16.27
CA ILE A 218 -26.17 24.16 -15.23
C ILE A 218 -26.89 25.39 -15.80
N ALA A 219 -26.48 25.87 -16.98
CA ALA A 219 -27.13 27.02 -17.63
C ALA A 219 -28.60 26.77 -17.99
N GLN A 220 -28.97 25.53 -18.37
CA GLN A 220 -30.36 25.16 -18.61
C GLN A 220 -31.19 25.11 -17.32
N GLU A 221 -30.64 24.52 -16.26
CA GLU A 221 -31.31 24.47 -14.95
C GLU A 221 -31.54 25.87 -14.36
N GLU A 222 -30.57 26.79 -14.49
CA GLU A 222 -30.71 28.19 -14.07
C GLU A 222 -31.81 28.92 -14.86
N SER A 223 -31.93 28.69 -16.16
CA SER A 223 -33.00 29.29 -16.97
C SER A 223 -34.39 28.79 -16.56
N LEU A 224 -34.54 27.50 -16.30
CA LEU A 224 -35.81 26.89 -15.88
C LEU A 224 -36.23 27.34 -14.47
N GLY A 225 -35.28 27.47 -13.55
CA GLY A 225 -35.55 27.97 -12.19
C GLY A 225 -36.02 29.42 -12.17
N THR A 226 -35.54 30.25 -13.09
CA THR A 226 -35.94 31.67 -13.19
C THR A 226 -37.38 31.82 -13.69
N ASP A 227 -37.85 30.92 -14.57
CA ASP A 227 -39.22 30.93 -15.08
C ASP A 227 -40.25 30.47 -14.02
N GLU A 228 -39.86 29.53 -13.13
CA GLU A 228 -40.73 29.11 -12.01
C GLU A 228 -40.91 30.20 -10.94
N GLU A 229 -39.91 31.07 -10.72
CA GLU A 229 -40.02 32.21 -9.80
C GLU A 229 -40.91 33.33 -10.34
N GLN A 230 -41.02 33.53 -11.66
CA GLN A 230 -41.89 34.55 -12.25
C GLN A 230 -43.38 34.15 -12.27
N LEU A 231 -43.70 32.88 -12.05
CA LEU A 231 -45.06 32.34 -12.04
C LEU A 231 -45.71 32.31 -10.64
N LYS A 232 -44.99 32.73 -9.59
CA LYS A 232 -45.49 32.88 -8.22
C LYS A 232 -45.73 34.34 -7.87
#